data_AF-A0A818SDZ5-F1
#
_entry.id   AF-A0A818SDZ5-F1
#
_cell.length_a   1.000
_cell.length_b   1.000
_cell.length_c   1.000
_cell.angle_alpha   90.00
_cell.angle_beta   90.00
_cell.angle_gamma   90.00
#
_symmetry.space_group_name_H-M   'P 1'
#
loop_
_entity.id
_entity.type
_entity.pdbx_description
1 polymer ?
#
loop_
_entity_poly.entity_id
_entity_poly.type
_entity_poly.pdbx_seq_one_letter_code
_entity_poly.pdbx_strand_id
1 'polypeptide(L)'
;MTSVFESKALARVAIGRLLDAVIHEKILSNEGFLSGFQSVVDFAPDLAIDIPRIWQYIGEIIGPFLIGTSSSSRIDLLTAIFQKIPDTKSKQMFEYIMRYAVDFSSKEHVRELWQSSTLTFEKILKVDLIDSAFVREFEWLINSSSARSDPELVKLFKNINSQDSDIIAYINHHFNLSEKFSIRTIFFSYLQSCLIGQDQEKRIQEDIARSHIGVLKAVINDSPDIEIQAIYAIQHFVHQLDHPPKMAAFFFDIFYDEECVSEDRFFQWYECPDPLESEGYANVVNSTTNFFNWLKQTDEQETFP
;
A
#
# COMPACT_ATOMS: atom_id res chain seq x y z
N MET A 1 -35.71 14.61 6.18
CA MET A 1 -34.41 14.33 5.52
C MET A 1 -33.57 15.59 5.33
N THR A 2 -34.18 16.75 5.01
CA THR A 2 -33.48 18.04 4.82
C THR A 2 -32.82 18.61 6.08
N SER A 3 -33.39 18.42 7.28
CA SER A 3 -32.83 18.99 8.54
C SER A 3 -31.46 18.43 8.96
N VAL A 4 -31.04 17.30 8.39
CA VAL A 4 -29.77 16.65 8.71
C VAL A 4 -28.62 17.28 7.95
N PHE A 5 -28.83 17.66 6.69
CA PHE A 5 -27.77 18.23 5.86
C PHE A 5 -27.32 19.60 6.39
N GLU A 6 -28.20 20.30 7.10
CA GLU A 6 -27.94 21.57 7.79
C GLU A 6 -27.36 21.43 9.21
N SER A 7 -27.27 20.20 9.73
CA SER A 7 -26.77 19.94 11.09
C SER A 7 -25.22 19.95 11.18
N LYS A 8 -24.65 19.90 12.39
CA LYS A 8 -23.17 19.89 12.57
C LYS A 8 -22.58 18.56 12.07
N ALA A 9 -21.32 18.56 11.64
CA ALA A 9 -20.62 17.37 11.10
C ALA A 9 -20.76 16.10 11.96
N LEU A 10 -20.74 16.24 13.29
CA LEU A 10 -20.96 15.14 14.23
C LEU A 10 -22.31 14.43 14.05
N ALA A 11 -23.37 15.15 13.70
CA ALA A 11 -24.68 14.56 13.47
C ALA A 11 -24.74 13.75 12.17
N ARG A 12 -24.00 14.18 11.13
CA ARG A 12 -23.87 13.42 9.87
C ARG A 12 -23.09 12.12 10.07
N VAL A 13 -21.98 12.18 10.83
CA VAL A 13 -21.24 10.97 11.22
C VAL A 13 -22.11 10.03 12.06
N ALA A 14 -22.88 10.55 13.01
CA ALA A 14 -23.80 9.76 13.82
C ALA A 14 -24.87 9.05 12.97
N ILE A 15 -25.31 9.66 11.87
CA ILE A 15 -26.26 9.04 10.93
C ILE A 15 -25.60 7.93 10.12
N GLY A 16 -24.36 8.10 9.67
CA GLY A 16 -23.59 7.02 9.04
C GLY A 16 -23.51 5.79 9.94
N ARG A 17 -23.23 6.00 11.23
CA ARG A 17 -23.22 4.93 12.24
C ARG A 17 -24.60 4.32 12.49
N LEU A 18 -25.64 5.15 12.55
CA LEU A 18 -27.02 4.67 12.70
C LEU A 18 -27.42 3.78 11.53
N LEU A 19 -27.08 4.18 10.30
CA LEU A 19 -27.34 3.40 9.09
C LEU A 19 -26.64 2.04 9.13
N ASP A 20 -25.38 1.99 9.56
CA ASP A 20 -24.68 0.71 9.74
C ASP A 20 -25.41 -0.16 10.78
N ALA A 21 -25.73 0.41 11.94
CA ALA A 21 -26.40 -0.29 13.02
C ALA A 21 -27.77 -0.86 12.61
N VAL A 22 -28.62 -0.09 11.91
CA VAL A 22 -29.94 -0.58 11.50
C VAL A 22 -29.88 -1.65 10.42
N ILE A 23 -28.84 -1.64 9.56
CA ILE A 23 -28.62 -2.75 8.61
C ILE A 23 -28.04 -3.97 9.35
N HIS A 24 -27.15 -3.77 10.31
CA HIS A 24 -26.61 -4.85 11.15
C HIS A 24 -27.73 -5.57 11.92
N GLU A 25 -28.64 -4.82 12.54
CA GLU A 25 -29.83 -5.32 13.23
C GLU A 25 -30.93 -5.82 12.28
N LYS A 26 -30.69 -5.83 10.95
CA LYS A 26 -31.62 -6.28 9.90
C LYS A 26 -32.96 -5.53 9.90
N ILE A 27 -32.99 -4.32 10.46
CA ILE A 27 -34.14 -3.42 10.42
C ILE A 27 -34.26 -2.79 9.02
N LEU A 28 -33.11 -2.50 8.40
CA LEU A 28 -33.02 -1.99 7.03
C LEU A 28 -32.26 -3.00 6.16
N SER A 29 -32.81 -3.34 4.99
CA SER A 29 -32.10 -4.18 4.01
C SER A 29 -31.11 -3.35 3.20
N ASN A 30 -30.08 -4.00 2.62
CA ASN A 30 -29.16 -3.35 1.70
C ASN A 30 -29.90 -2.70 0.51
N GLU A 31 -30.92 -3.38 -0.03
CA GLU A 31 -31.74 -2.84 -1.11
C GLU A 31 -32.56 -1.61 -0.67
N GLY A 32 -33.13 -1.64 0.54
CA GLY A 32 -33.85 -0.51 1.10
C GLY A 32 -32.95 0.69 1.32
N PHE A 33 -31.73 0.46 1.81
CA PHE A 33 -30.70 1.49 1.90
C PHE A 33 -30.36 2.09 0.53
N LEU A 34 -30.05 1.25 -0.48
CA LEU A 34 -29.69 1.69 -1.82
C LEU A 34 -30.83 2.48 -2.51
N SER A 35 -32.07 2.08 -2.30
CA SER A 35 -33.25 2.80 -2.81
C SER A 35 -33.40 4.18 -2.15
N GLY A 36 -33.24 4.26 -0.83
CA GLY A 36 -33.24 5.54 -0.12
C GLY A 36 -32.08 6.44 -0.54
N PHE A 37 -30.89 5.86 -0.73
CA PHE A 37 -29.72 6.58 -1.22
C PHE A 37 -29.93 7.14 -2.63
N GLN A 38 -30.49 6.38 -3.57
CA GLN A 38 -30.81 6.86 -4.91
C GLN A 38 -31.74 8.09 -4.84
N SER A 39 -32.75 8.05 -3.98
CA SER A 39 -33.66 9.20 -3.81
C SER A 39 -32.90 10.44 -3.36
N VAL A 40 -31.97 10.32 -2.41
CA VAL A 40 -31.13 11.45 -1.97
C VAL A 40 -30.26 11.98 -3.11
N VAL A 41 -29.66 11.08 -3.90
CA VAL A 41 -28.79 11.45 -5.03
C VAL A 41 -29.58 12.14 -6.15
N ASP A 42 -30.80 11.68 -6.45
CA ASP A 42 -31.66 12.27 -7.48
C ASP A 42 -32.03 13.72 -7.15
N PHE A 43 -32.27 14.02 -5.87
CA PHE A 43 -32.58 15.39 -5.41
C PHE A 43 -31.33 16.23 -5.07
N ALA A 44 -30.14 15.63 -5.03
CA ALA A 44 -28.92 16.33 -4.64
C ALA A 44 -28.58 17.54 -5.55
N PRO A 45 -28.81 17.53 -6.89
CA PRO A 45 -28.60 18.70 -7.74
C PRO A 45 -29.48 19.89 -7.34
N ASP A 46 -30.75 19.65 -7.02
CA ASP A 46 -31.68 20.71 -6.61
C ASP A 46 -31.29 21.25 -5.23
N LEU A 47 -30.96 20.36 -4.29
CA LEU A 47 -30.46 20.74 -2.97
C LEU A 47 -29.14 21.51 -3.03
N ALA A 48 -28.31 21.30 -4.06
CA ALA A 48 -27.04 22.00 -4.21
C ALA A 48 -27.20 23.51 -4.44
N ILE A 49 -28.38 23.97 -4.88
CA ILE A 49 -28.71 25.39 -5.06
C ILE A 49 -28.66 26.09 -3.70
N ASP A 50 -29.30 25.51 -2.69
CA ASP A 50 -29.39 26.07 -1.35
C ASP A 50 -28.26 25.58 -0.43
N ILE A 51 -27.72 24.39 -0.70
CA ILE A 51 -26.69 23.71 0.10
C ILE A 51 -25.50 23.33 -0.81
N PRO A 52 -24.57 24.27 -1.08
CA PRO A 52 -23.46 24.03 -2.02
C PRO A 52 -22.56 22.83 -1.66
N ARG A 53 -22.56 22.43 -0.39
CA ARG A 53 -21.75 21.32 0.15
C ARG A 53 -22.50 19.98 0.25
N ILE A 54 -23.67 19.86 -0.37
CA ILE A 54 -24.51 18.65 -0.23
C ILE A 54 -23.75 17.34 -0.54
N TRP A 55 -22.94 17.30 -1.61
CA TRP A 55 -22.13 16.14 -1.97
C TRP A 55 -21.08 15.80 -0.91
N GLN A 56 -20.42 16.81 -0.35
CA GLN A 56 -19.51 16.64 0.78
C GLN A 56 -20.24 16.05 2.00
N TYR A 57 -21.46 16.53 2.29
CA TYR A 57 -22.28 16.03 3.40
C TYR A 57 -22.76 14.61 3.18
N ILE A 58 -23.05 14.21 1.95
CA ILE A 58 -23.31 12.81 1.60
C ILE A 58 -22.06 11.98 1.89
N GLY A 59 -20.88 12.43 1.46
CA GLY A 59 -19.60 11.78 1.80
C GLY A 59 -19.37 11.64 3.31
N GLU A 60 -19.71 12.65 4.11
CA GLU A 60 -19.60 12.62 5.58
C GLU A 60 -20.49 11.56 6.25
N ILE A 61 -21.58 11.17 5.58
CA ILE A 61 -22.48 10.11 6.06
C ILE A 61 -21.98 8.75 5.56
N ILE A 62 -21.63 8.65 4.27
CA ILE A 62 -21.29 7.39 3.62
C ILE A 62 -19.92 6.86 4.05
N GLY A 63 -18.91 7.73 4.27
CA GLY A 63 -17.58 7.31 4.72
C GLY A 63 -17.63 6.45 6.00
N PRO A 64 -18.16 6.98 7.12
CA PRO A 64 -18.34 6.21 8.35
C PRO A 64 -19.24 4.98 8.21
N PHE A 65 -20.29 5.07 7.39
CA PHE A 65 -21.20 3.96 7.11
C PHE A 65 -20.49 2.77 6.48
N LEU A 66 -19.56 3.01 5.55
CA LEU A 66 -18.82 1.96 4.86
C LEU A 66 -17.83 1.24 5.76
N ILE A 67 -17.21 1.97 6.68
CA ILE A 67 -16.30 1.39 7.67
C ILE A 67 -17.06 0.51 8.66
N GLY A 68 -18.24 0.97 9.07
CA GLY A 68 -19.11 0.24 9.99
C GLY A 68 -18.50 0.03 11.37
N THR A 69 -19.11 -0.85 12.13
CA THR A 69 -18.56 -1.35 13.41
C THR A 69 -17.63 -2.54 13.17
N SER A 70 -16.62 -2.71 14.04
CA SER A 70 -15.47 -3.63 13.88
C SER A 70 -15.80 -5.09 13.53
N SER A 71 -17.06 -5.51 13.62
CA SER A 71 -17.56 -6.84 13.30
C SER A 71 -18.11 -7.02 11.88
N SER A 72 -18.43 -5.97 11.12
CA SER A 72 -18.96 -6.09 9.75
C SER A 72 -18.82 -4.79 8.95
N SER A 73 -17.76 -4.67 8.15
CA SER A 73 -17.61 -3.57 7.18
C SER A 73 -18.66 -3.67 6.06
N ARG A 74 -19.01 -2.52 5.47
CA ARG A 74 -19.96 -2.39 4.35
C ARG A 74 -19.28 -1.97 3.06
N ILE A 75 -17.96 -2.06 2.99
CA ILE A 75 -17.17 -1.61 1.85
C ILE A 75 -17.62 -2.25 0.52
N ASP A 76 -18.11 -3.49 0.54
CA ASP A 76 -18.63 -4.17 -0.66
C ASP A 76 -19.84 -3.47 -1.31
N LEU A 77 -20.58 -2.65 -0.56
CA LEU A 77 -21.69 -1.85 -1.10
C LEU A 77 -21.21 -0.68 -1.97
N LEU A 78 -19.92 -0.35 -1.93
CA LEU A 78 -19.36 0.80 -2.63
C LEU A 78 -19.65 0.75 -4.14
N THR A 79 -19.53 -0.42 -4.77
CA THR A 79 -19.87 -0.59 -6.20
C THR A 79 -21.33 -0.24 -6.47
N ALA A 80 -22.26 -0.75 -5.64
CA ALA A 80 -23.69 -0.51 -5.81
C ALA A 80 -24.08 0.95 -5.52
N ILE A 81 -23.40 1.61 -4.59
CA ILE A 81 -23.56 3.04 -4.29
C ILE A 81 -23.15 3.87 -5.51
N PHE A 82 -21.98 3.58 -6.10
CA PHE A 82 -21.47 4.35 -7.23
C PHE A 82 -22.28 4.18 -8.52
N GLN A 83 -22.96 3.05 -8.70
CA GLN A 83 -23.94 2.88 -9.79
C GLN A 83 -25.12 3.86 -9.73
N LYS A 84 -25.35 4.50 -8.58
CA LYS A 84 -26.44 5.47 -8.36
C LYS A 84 -25.97 6.93 -8.53
N ILE A 85 -24.65 7.17 -8.52
CA ILE A 85 -24.06 8.51 -8.56
C ILE A 85 -23.85 8.94 -10.02
N PRO A 86 -24.19 10.19 -10.39
CA PRO A 86 -23.89 10.71 -11.73
C PRO A 86 -22.39 10.78 -12.01
N ASP A 87 -21.96 10.38 -13.21
CA ASP A 87 -20.54 10.36 -13.61
C ASP A 87 -19.80 11.69 -13.36
N THR A 88 -20.48 12.81 -13.57
CA THR A 88 -19.95 14.17 -13.36
C THR A 88 -19.60 14.46 -11.90
N LYS A 89 -20.11 13.66 -10.96
CA LYS A 89 -19.91 13.75 -9.52
C LYS A 89 -19.17 12.56 -8.93
N SER A 90 -18.97 11.49 -9.68
CA SER A 90 -18.37 10.25 -9.17
C SER A 90 -16.96 10.44 -8.62
N LYS A 91 -16.06 11.15 -9.33
CA LYS A 91 -14.70 11.44 -8.84
C LYS A 91 -14.72 12.24 -7.52
N GLN A 92 -15.49 13.33 -7.50
CA GLN A 92 -15.70 14.16 -6.30
C GLN A 92 -16.29 13.35 -5.12
N MET A 93 -17.23 12.45 -5.40
CA MET A 93 -17.83 11.61 -4.37
C MET A 93 -16.86 10.58 -3.83
N PHE A 94 -16.01 9.99 -4.67
CA PHE A 94 -14.96 9.08 -4.24
C PHE A 94 -13.99 9.77 -3.29
N GLU A 95 -13.52 10.96 -3.64
CA GLU A 95 -12.64 11.77 -2.79
C GLU A 95 -13.27 12.05 -1.42
N TYR A 96 -14.53 12.49 -1.39
CA TYR A 96 -15.21 12.75 -0.12
C TYR A 96 -15.43 11.50 0.71
N ILE A 97 -15.91 10.42 0.11
CA ILE A 97 -16.14 9.16 0.82
C ILE A 97 -14.84 8.64 1.43
N MET A 98 -13.75 8.61 0.65
CA MET A 98 -12.46 8.12 1.13
C MET A 98 -11.90 9.01 2.24
N ARG A 99 -11.95 10.34 2.06
CA ARG A 99 -11.51 11.28 3.10
C ARG A 99 -12.23 11.04 4.43
N TYR A 100 -13.56 10.95 4.40
CA TYR A 100 -14.33 10.80 5.64
C TYR A 100 -14.30 9.38 6.22
N ALA A 101 -14.03 8.37 5.40
CA ALA A 101 -13.72 7.03 5.87
C ALA A 101 -12.38 7.00 6.65
N VAL A 102 -11.36 7.70 6.13
CA VAL A 102 -10.07 7.87 6.79
C VAL A 102 -10.21 8.69 8.08
N ASP A 103 -10.92 9.82 8.03
CA ASP A 103 -11.16 10.67 9.21
C ASP A 103 -11.91 9.94 10.33
N PHE A 104 -12.81 9.01 9.98
CA PHE A 104 -13.57 8.23 10.95
C PHE A 104 -12.76 7.10 11.59
N SER A 105 -11.81 6.53 10.85
CA SER A 105 -11.00 5.39 11.29
C SER A 105 -9.51 5.69 11.19
N SER A 106 -8.86 5.22 10.14
CA SER A 106 -7.47 5.53 9.80
C SER A 106 -7.21 5.19 8.33
N LYS A 107 -6.13 5.72 7.77
CA LYS A 107 -5.73 5.43 6.39
C LYS A 107 -5.40 3.95 6.21
N GLU A 108 -4.82 3.33 7.23
CA GLU A 108 -4.47 1.91 7.25
C GLU A 108 -5.72 1.02 7.27
N HIS A 109 -6.69 1.32 8.13
CA HIS A 109 -7.89 0.51 8.24
C HIS A 109 -8.75 0.55 6.96
N VAL A 110 -8.89 1.74 6.34
CA VAL A 110 -9.61 1.87 5.06
C VAL A 110 -8.94 1.05 3.96
N ARG A 111 -7.60 1.03 3.93
CA ARG A 111 -6.84 0.21 2.98
C ARG A 111 -7.06 -1.28 3.24
N GLU A 112 -6.94 -1.75 4.48
CA GLU A 112 -7.14 -3.17 4.83
C GLU A 112 -8.52 -3.65 4.36
N LEU A 113 -9.56 -2.84 4.59
CA LEU A 113 -10.91 -3.12 4.12
C LEU A 113 -10.96 -3.18 2.59
N TRP A 114 -10.35 -2.22 1.90
CA TRP A 114 -10.28 -2.21 0.44
C TRP A 114 -9.59 -3.45 -0.12
N GLN A 115 -8.41 -3.80 0.42
CA GLN A 115 -7.61 -4.95 -0.01
C GLN A 115 -8.27 -6.29 0.33
N SER A 116 -9.04 -6.37 1.43
CA SER A 116 -9.84 -7.55 1.76
C SER A 116 -11.08 -7.72 0.87
N SER A 117 -11.47 -6.67 0.15
CA SER A 117 -12.62 -6.68 -0.76
C SER A 117 -12.22 -7.05 -2.18
N THR A 118 -13.21 -7.34 -3.03
CA THR A 118 -12.99 -7.60 -4.47
C THR A 118 -13.05 -6.33 -5.33
N LEU A 119 -12.93 -5.16 -4.72
CA LEU A 119 -13.09 -3.86 -5.37
C LEU A 119 -11.88 -3.49 -6.21
N THR A 120 -12.15 -2.84 -7.34
CA THR A 120 -11.13 -2.17 -8.18
C THR A 120 -11.67 -0.81 -8.58
N PHE A 121 -10.81 0.13 -8.98
CA PHE A 121 -11.27 1.46 -9.38
C PHE A 121 -12.22 1.40 -10.57
N GLU A 122 -12.02 0.47 -11.51
CA GLU A 122 -12.83 0.28 -12.72
C GLU A 122 -14.24 -0.26 -12.42
N LYS A 123 -14.44 -0.91 -11.27
CA LYS A 123 -15.77 -1.34 -10.82
C LYS A 123 -16.58 -0.18 -10.24
N ILE A 124 -15.91 0.88 -9.80
CA ILE A 124 -16.51 2.00 -9.05
C ILE A 124 -16.63 3.23 -9.95
N LEU A 125 -15.62 3.50 -10.79
CA LEU A 125 -15.53 4.65 -11.67
C LEU A 125 -15.38 4.20 -13.12
N LYS A 126 -15.88 5.01 -14.04
CA LYS A 126 -15.61 4.81 -15.47
C LYS A 126 -14.14 5.08 -15.78
N VAL A 127 -13.60 4.32 -16.73
CA VAL A 127 -12.17 4.31 -17.10
C VAL A 127 -11.67 5.70 -17.52
N ASP A 128 -12.50 6.50 -18.18
CA ASP A 128 -12.18 7.88 -18.61
C ASP A 128 -11.99 8.86 -17.45
N LEU A 129 -12.48 8.54 -16.25
CA LEU A 129 -12.32 9.34 -15.04
C LEU A 129 -11.09 8.92 -14.21
N ILE A 130 -10.48 7.76 -14.51
CA ILE A 130 -9.32 7.21 -13.83
C ILE A 130 -8.05 7.71 -14.54
N ASP A 131 -7.75 8.99 -14.34
CA ASP A 131 -6.51 9.61 -14.82
C ASP A 131 -5.31 9.31 -13.91
N SER A 132 -4.10 9.56 -14.41
CA SER A 132 -2.87 9.31 -13.65
C SER A 132 -2.79 10.13 -12.35
N ALA A 133 -3.43 11.29 -12.30
CA ALA A 133 -3.49 12.10 -11.08
C ALA A 133 -4.35 11.45 -10.00
N PHE A 134 -5.52 10.91 -10.37
CA PHE A 134 -6.41 10.15 -9.49
C PHE A 134 -5.74 8.88 -8.99
N VAL A 135 -5.11 8.11 -9.89
CA VAL A 135 -4.40 6.88 -9.51
C VAL A 135 -3.33 7.20 -8.48
N ARG A 136 -2.51 8.24 -8.71
CA ARG A 136 -1.48 8.66 -7.76
C ARG A 136 -2.05 9.11 -6.41
N GLU A 137 -3.17 9.83 -6.40
CA GLU A 137 -3.81 10.29 -5.16
C GLU A 137 -4.34 9.12 -4.31
N PHE A 138 -4.84 8.07 -4.95
CA PHE A 138 -5.47 6.92 -4.29
C PHE A 138 -4.65 5.63 -4.36
N GLU A 139 -3.40 5.69 -4.82
CA GLU A 139 -2.51 4.54 -4.96
C GLU A 139 -2.34 3.80 -3.63
N TRP A 140 -2.40 4.54 -2.52
CA TRP A 140 -2.32 3.99 -1.17
C TRP A 140 -3.44 3.00 -0.83
N LEU A 141 -4.55 2.93 -1.58
CA LEU A 141 -5.57 1.88 -1.41
C LEU A 141 -5.14 0.54 -2.03
N ILE A 142 -4.33 0.60 -3.09
CA ILE A 142 -3.85 -0.57 -3.83
C ILE A 142 -2.48 -0.98 -3.30
N ASN A 143 -1.58 -0.03 -3.23
CA ASN A 143 -0.25 -0.16 -2.69
C ASN A 143 -0.39 -0.29 -1.18
N SER A 144 -0.08 -1.48 -0.67
CA SER A 144 0.24 -1.69 0.72
C SER A 144 1.23 -0.60 1.15
N SER A 145 0.80 0.34 2.00
CA SER A 145 1.74 1.28 2.61
C SER A 145 2.87 0.45 3.19
N SER A 146 4.10 0.66 2.72
CA SER A 146 5.30 0.23 3.43
C SER A 146 5.20 -1.21 3.91
N ALA A 147 5.53 -2.19 3.06
CA ALA A 147 5.67 -3.57 3.50
C ALA A 147 6.37 -3.60 4.86
N ARG A 148 5.74 -4.23 5.85
CA ARG A 148 6.28 -4.27 7.21
C ARG A 148 6.99 -5.59 7.37
N SER A 149 7.99 -5.62 8.23
CA SER A 149 8.63 -6.87 8.60
C SER A 149 7.66 -7.78 9.37
N ASP A 150 7.59 -9.07 9.00
CA ASP A 150 6.90 -10.10 9.77
C ASP A 150 7.76 -10.46 11.01
N PRO A 151 7.24 -10.29 12.25
CA PRO A 151 8.06 -10.44 13.45
C PRO A 151 8.66 -11.83 13.65
N GLU A 152 7.97 -12.88 13.23
CA GLU A 152 8.49 -14.25 13.33
C GLU A 152 9.57 -14.50 12.28
N LEU A 153 9.35 -14.07 11.04
CA LEU A 153 10.36 -14.15 9.99
C LEU A 153 11.62 -13.34 10.32
N VAL A 154 11.48 -12.17 10.96
CA VAL A 154 12.63 -11.40 11.48
C VAL A 154 13.43 -12.23 12.47
N LYS A 155 12.77 -12.92 13.42
CA LYS A 155 13.46 -13.76 14.42
C LYS A 155 14.18 -14.93 13.76
N LEU A 156 13.56 -15.55 12.76
CA LEU A 156 14.15 -16.66 12.02
C LEU A 156 15.42 -16.21 11.29
N PHE A 157 15.36 -15.10 10.55
CA PHE A 157 16.53 -14.51 9.89
C PHE A 157 17.60 -14.00 10.86
N LYS A 158 17.20 -13.52 12.05
CA LYS A 158 18.14 -13.03 13.07
C LYS A 158 18.97 -14.16 13.69
N ASN A 159 18.43 -15.37 13.72
CA ASN A 159 19.07 -16.52 14.34
C ASN A 159 19.89 -17.30 13.33
N ILE A 160 21.22 -17.08 13.34
CA ILE A 160 22.20 -17.74 12.46
C ILE A 160 22.14 -19.27 12.50
N ASN A 161 21.64 -19.87 13.60
CA ASN A 161 21.50 -21.32 13.72
C ASN A 161 20.25 -21.89 13.05
N SER A 162 19.33 -21.03 12.60
CA SER A 162 18.14 -21.45 11.84
C SER A 162 18.59 -22.13 10.54
N GLN A 163 17.96 -23.24 10.16
CA GLN A 163 18.24 -23.84 8.87
C GLN A 163 17.51 -23.07 7.77
N ASP A 164 18.17 -22.78 6.66
CA ASP A 164 17.55 -22.10 5.51
C ASP A 164 16.29 -22.82 5.03
N SER A 165 16.25 -24.15 5.12
CA SER A 165 15.07 -24.96 4.80
C SER A 165 13.85 -24.64 5.66
N ASP A 166 14.06 -24.33 6.94
CA ASP A 166 12.97 -24.02 7.88
C ASP A 166 12.41 -22.63 7.59
N ILE A 167 13.28 -21.68 7.25
CA ILE A 167 12.88 -20.32 6.85
C ILE A 167 12.10 -20.38 5.53
N ILE A 168 12.60 -21.14 4.53
CA ILE A 168 11.90 -21.34 3.25
C ILE A 168 10.54 -22.01 3.47
N ALA A 169 10.46 -23.02 4.34
CA ALA A 169 9.20 -23.68 4.66
C ALA A 169 8.20 -22.71 5.30
N TYR A 170 8.65 -21.86 6.23
CA TYR A 170 7.82 -20.80 6.81
C TYR A 170 7.33 -19.83 5.73
N ILE A 171 8.23 -19.38 4.85
CA ILE A 171 7.89 -18.47 3.75
C ILE A 171 6.80 -19.06 2.85
N ASN A 172 7.00 -20.30 2.40
CA ASN A 172 6.05 -20.98 1.50
C ASN A 172 4.69 -21.26 2.15
N HIS A 173 4.62 -21.34 3.48
CA HIS A 173 3.37 -21.55 4.21
C HIS A 173 2.59 -20.25 4.45
N HIS A 174 3.29 -19.13 4.65
CA HIS A 174 2.70 -17.87 5.10
C HIS A 174 2.60 -16.78 4.03
N PHE A 175 3.33 -16.90 2.92
CA PHE A 175 3.43 -15.87 1.89
C PHE A 175 3.10 -16.40 0.50
N ASN A 176 2.45 -15.56 -0.29
CA ASN A 176 2.18 -15.83 -1.69
C ASN A 176 3.19 -15.07 -2.56
N LEU A 177 4.17 -15.78 -3.13
CA LEU A 177 5.23 -15.17 -3.97
C LEU A 177 4.72 -14.56 -5.29
N SER A 178 3.43 -14.71 -5.63
CA SER A 178 2.81 -13.98 -6.74
C SER A 178 2.45 -12.54 -6.39
N GLU A 179 2.45 -12.19 -5.10
CA GLU A 179 2.04 -10.88 -4.61
C GLU A 179 3.26 -10.02 -4.26
N LYS A 180 3.33 -8.82 -4.87
CA LYS A 180 4.39 -7.83 -4.58
C LYS A 180 4.50 -7.52 -3.08
N PHE A 181 3.38 -7.46 -2.36
CA PHE A 181 3.37 -7.20 -0.92
C PHE A 181 4.05 -8.31 -0.11
N SER A 182 3.76 -9.57 -0.43
CA SER A 182 4.37 -10.74 0.21
C SER A 182 5.88 -10.76 -0.02
N ILE A 183 6.32 -10.53 -1.27
CA ILE A 183 7.73 -10.40 -1.62
C ILE A 183 8.39 -9.30 -0.78
N ARG A 184 7.84 -8.08 -0.80
CA ARG A 184 8.40 -6.97 -0.03
C ARG A 184 8.42 -7.26 1.47
N THR A 185 7.40 -7.91 2.02
CA THR A 185 7.36 -8.28 3.44
C THR A 185 8.50 -9.24 3.82
N ILE A 186 8.81 -10.21 2.95
CA ILE A 186 9.95 -11.12 3.15
C ILE A 186 11.26 -10.34 3.18
N PHE A 187 11.52 -9.50 2.17
CA PHE A 187 12.72 -8.68 2.11
C PHE A 187 12.82 -7.70 3.28
N PHE A 188 11.72 -7.05 3.67
CA PHE A 188 11.68 -6.19 4.85
C PHE A 188 12.01 -6.95 6.14
N SER A 189 11.53 -8.19 6.27
CA SER A 189 11.83 -9.03 7.42
C SER A 189 13.32 -9.37 7.50
N TYR A 190 13.94 -9.64 6.36
CA TYR A 190 15.38 -9.83 6.26
C TYR A 190 16.16 -8.55 6.60
N LEU A 191 15.85 -7.42 5.96
CA LEU A 191 16.55 -6.15 6.18
C LEU A 191 16.42 -5.68 7.64
N GLN A 192 15.23 -5.86 8.24
CA GLN A 192 14.99 -5.57 9.65
C GLN A 192 15.80 -6.49 10.57
N SER A 193 15.96 -7.76 10.22
CA SER A 193 16.81 -8.69 10.99
C SER A 193 18.26 -8.25 10.99
N CYS A 194 18.72 -7.52 9.96
CA CYS A 194 20.10 -7.05 9.87
C CYS A 194 20.40 -5.88 10.83
N LEU A 195 19.42 -5.23 11.46
CA LEU A 195 19.67 -4.08 12.35
C LEU A 195 20.18 -4.48 13.74
N ILE A 196 21.11 -3.70 14.30
CA ILE A 196 21.51 -3.82 15.72
C ILE A 196 20.35 -3.36 16.61
N GLY A 197 19.91 -4.23 17.52
CA GLY A 197 18.84 -3.90 18.46
C GLY A 197 19.20 -2.75 19.41
N GLN A 198 18.24 -1.85 19.63
CA GLN A 198 18.35 -0.63 20.47
C GLN A 198 19.37 0.43 20.01
N ASP A 199 19.91 0.33 18.80
CA ASP A 199 20.82 1.35 18.26
C ASP A 199 20.06 2.55 17.66
N GLN A 200 20.37 3.75 18.14
CA GLN A 200 19.81 4.99 17.61
C GLN A 200 20.38 5.32 16.22
N GLU A 201 21.60 4.84 15.92
CA GLU A 201 22.27 5.07 14.63
C GLU A 201 21.86 4.06 13.56
N LYS A 202 21.00 3.08 13.91
CA LYS A 202 20.44 2.07 12.99
C LYS A 202 21.54 1.31 12.22
N ARG A 203 22.65 0.98 12.88
CA ARG A 203 23.77 0.23 12.28
C ARG A 203 23.39 -1.21 11.96
N ILE A 204 24.10 -1.79 11.01
CA ILE A 204 23.87 -3.14 10.46
C ILE A 204 24.80 -4.16 11.14
N GLN A 205 24.25 -5.35 11.42
CA GLN A 205 24.98 -6.58 11.78
C GLN A 205 25.38 -7.31 10.51
N GLU A 206 26.63 -7.11 10.09
CA GLU A 206 27.14 -7.67 8.83
C GLU A 206 27.17 -9.20 8.81
N ASP A 207 27.38 -9.84 9.96
CA ASP A 207 27.33 -11.29 10.13
C ASP A 207 25.94 -11.86 9.82
N ILE A 208 24.89 -11.17 10.27
CA ILE A 208 23.51 -11.55 9.97
C ILE A 208 23.18 -11.21 8.52
N ALA A 209 23.62 -10.05 8.02
CA ALA A 209 23.37 -9.64 6.64
C ALA A 209 24.06 -10.51 5.57
N ARG A 210 25.01 -11.36 5.95
CA ARG A 210 25.58 -12.39 5.07
C ARG A 210 25.03 -13.79 5.37
N SER A 211 24.35 -13.97 6.50
CA SER A 211 23.66 -15.22 6.83
C SER A 211 22.34 -15.32 6.06
N HIS A 212 21.89 -16.54 5.77
CA HIS A 212 20.59 -16.82 5.15
C HIS A 212 20.34 -16.15 3.78
N ILE A 213 21.39 -15.63 3.12
CA ILE A 213 21.25 -15.03 1.78
C ILE A 213 20.74 -16.04 0.76
N GLY A 214 21.06 -17.33 0.95
CA GLY A 214 20.53 -18.44 0.16
C GLY A 214 19.00 -18.57 0.21
N VAL A 215 18.35 -18.14 1.31
CA VAL A 215 16.88 -18.07 1.40
C VAL A 215 16.35 -17.01 0.44
N LEU A 216 16.97 -15.83 0.38
CA LEU A 216 16.54 -14.78 -0.55
C LEU A 216 16.74 -15.21 -1.99
N LYS A 217 17.88 -15.87 -2.32
CA LYS A 217 18.08 -16.47 -3.65
C LYS A 217 16.97 -17.46 -4.00
N ALA A 218 16.59 -18.34 -3.06
CA ALA A 218 15.52 -19.30 -3.28
C ALA A 218 14.15 -18.63 -3.47
N VAL A 219 13.91 -17.49 -2.83
CA VAL A 219 12.68 -16.69 -3.03
C VAL A 219 12.68 -15.98 -4.39
N ILE A 220 13.83 -15.44 -4.80
CA ILE A 220 13.99 -14.76 -6.10
C ILE A 220 13.86 -15.75 -7.25
N ASN A 221 14.54 -16.89 -7.15
CA ASN A 221 14.49 -17.99 -8.12
C ASN A 221 14.62 -17.50 -9.57
N ASP A 222 15.63 -16.67 -9.84
CA ASP A 222 15.95 -16.04 -11.12
C ASP A 222 14.77 -15.27 -11.77
N SER A 223 13.81 -14.82 -10.94
CA SER A 223 12.67 -14.04 -11.41
C SER A 223 13.03 -12.54 -11.47
N PRO A 224 13.04 -11.94 -12.67
CA PRO A 224 13.40 -10.53 -12.83
C PRO A 224 12.40 -9.60 -12.12
N ASP A 225 11.14 -10.02 -12.03
CA ASP A 225 10.10 -9.29 -11.32
C ASP A 225 10.34 -9.31 -9.79
N ILE A 226 10.91 -10.38 -9.24
CA ILE A 226 11.21 -10.45 -7.81
C ILE A 226 12.51 -9.70 -7.49
N GLU A 227 13.52 -9.79 -8.36
CA GLU A 227 14.77 -9.03 -8.22
C GLU A 227 14.50 -7.52 -8.15
N ILE A 228 13.68 -6.97 -9.07
CA ILE A 228 13.35 -5.54 -9.03
C ILE A 228 12.55 -5.18 -7.75
N GLN A 229 11.68 -6.07 -7.26
CA GLN A 229 11.00 -5.86 -5.97
C GLN A 229 11.97 -5.90 -4.78
N ALA A 230 13.06 -6.66 -4.85
CA ALA A 230 14.10 -6.68 -3.83
C ALA A 230 14.82 -5.32 -3.73
N ILE A 231 15.13 -4.69 -4.87
CA ILE A 231 15.72 -3.35 -4.91
C ILE A 231 14.75 -2.31 -4.34
N TYR A 232 13.48 -2.35 -4.75
CA TYR A 232 12.46 -1.46 -4.17
C TYR A 232 12.28 -1.70 -2.67
N ALA A 233 12.38 -2.94 -2.19
CA ALA A 233 12.32 -3.22 -0.76
C ALA A 233 13.46 -2.52 0.01
N ILE A 234 14.69 -2.55 -0.51
CA ILE A 234 15.82 -1.80 0.08
C ILE A 234 15.55 -0.30 0.06
N GLN A 235 15.10 0.26 -1.07
CA GLN A 235 14.81 1.68 -1.20
C GLN A 235 13.80 2.15 -0.15
N HIS A 236 12.67 1.45 -0.04
CA HIS A 236 11.59 1.78 0.90
C HIS A 236 12.00 1.57 2.35
N PHE A 237 12.75 0.51 2.63
CA PHE A 237 13.24 0.23 3.99
C PHE A 237 14.19 1.33 4.47
N VAL A 238 15.16 1.71 3.64
CA VAL A 238 16.11 2.79 3.95
C VAL A 238 15.38 4.11 4.13
N HIS A 239 14.34 4.38 3.33
CA HIS A 239 13.52 5.56 3.45
C HIS A 239 12.75 5.61 4.78
N GLN A 240 12.12 4.51 5.19
CA GLN A 240 11.44 4.40 6.49
C GLN A 240 12.37 4.61 7.68
N LEU A 241 13.67 4.38 7.48
CA LEU A 241 14.70 4.59 8.48
C LEU A 241 15.35 5.99 8.41
N ASP A 242 14.78 6.94 7.67
CA ASP A 242 15.30 8.30 7.49
C ASP A 242 16.71 8.32 6.88
N HIS A 243 16.98 7.39 5.96
CA HIS A 243 18.22 7.31 5.19
C HIS A 243 19.51 7.21 6.02
N PRO A 244 19.70 6.13 6.81
CA PRO A 244 20.94 5.92 7.55
C PRO A 244 22.14 5.90 6.61
N PRO A 245 23.27 6.53 6.98
CA PRO A 245 24.42 6.65 6.10
C PRO A 245 24.97 5.27 5.72
N LYS A 246 25.30 5.08 4.45
CA LYS A 246 25.88 3.86 3.86
C LYS A 246 25.00 2.61 3.88
N MET A 247 23.78 2.65 4.44
CA MET A 247 22.93 1.47 4.56
C MET A 247 22.49 0.92 3.20
N ALA A 248 22.01 1.78 2.29
CA ALA A 248 21.61 1.35 0.95
C ALA A 248 22.79 0.76 0.17
N ALA A 249 23.94 1.43 0.19
CA ALA A 249 25.16 0.97 -0.48
C ALA A 249 25.57 -0.42 0.04
N PHE A 250 25.57 -0.62 1.35
CA PHE A 250 25.89 -1.90 1.97
C PHE A 250 24.98 -3.04 1.49
N PHE A 251 23.66 -2.82 1.43
CA PHE A 251 22.73 -3.85 0.94
C PHE A 251 22.85 -4.07 -0.57
N PHE A 252 23.15 -3.03 -1.36
CA PHE A 252 23.40 -3.17 -2.80
C PHE A 252 24.66 -4.01 -3.05
N ASP A 253 25.75 -3.73 -2.31
CA ASP A 253 26.99 -4.51 -2.37
C ASP A 253 26.72 -5.99 -2.05
N ILE A 254 26.00 -6.30 -0.96
CA ILE A 254 25.66 -7.70 -0.62
C ILE A 254 24.79 -8.36 -1.69
N PHE A 255 23.75 -7.68 -2.17
CA PHE A 255 22.81 -8.29 -3.12
C PHE A 255 23.46 -8.52 -4.48
N TYR A 256 24.45 -7.71 -4.84
CA TYR A 256 25.28 -7.89 -6.02
C TYR A 256 26.34 -8.99 -5.82
N ASP A 257 27.18 -8.88 -4.78
CA ASP A 257 28.28 -9.82 -4.50
C ASP A 257 27.80 -11.25 -4.32
N GLU A 258 26.65 -11.39 -3.65
CA GLU A 258 26.03 -12.68 -3.44
C GLU A 258 25.12 -13.05 -4.62
N GLU A 259 25.13 -12.42 -5.78
CA GLU A 259 24.31 -12.80 -6.95
C GLU A 259 22.80 -12.96 -6.64
N CYS A 260 22.25 -12.13 -5.75
CA CYS A 260 20.80 -12.09 -5.51
C CYS A 260 20.09 -11.25 -6.57
N VAL A 261 20.71 -10.17 -7.00
CA VAL A 261 20.15 -9.23 -7.97
C VAL A 261 21.16 -9.02 -9.08
N SER A 262 20.70 -9.20 -10.31
CA SER A 262 21.53 -9.00 -11.51
C SER A 262 21.83 -7.53 -11.78
N GLU A 263 22.95 -7.29 -12.45
CA GLU A 263 23.37 -5.96 -12.89
C GLU A 263 22.28 -5.25 -13.72
N ASP A 264 21.65 -5.98 -14.64
CA ASP A 264 20.53 -5.50 -15.45
C ASP A 264 19.38 -4.93 -14.60
N ARG A 265 19.07 -5.55 -13.45
CA ARG A 265 17.98 -5.08 -12.58
C ARG A 265 18.39 -3.86 -11.79
N PHE A 266 19.65 -3.75 -11.36
CA PHE A 266 20.18 -2.53 -10.78
C PHE A 266 20.12 -1.36 -11.76
N PHE A 267 20.54 -1.57 -13.02
CA PHE A 267 20.44 -0.53 -14.04
C PHE A 267 18.99 -0.20 -14.40
N GLN A 268 18.12 -1.19 -14.53
CA GLN A 268 16.69 -0.95 -14.75
C GLN A 268 16.11 -0.03 -13.68
N TRP A 269 16.39 -0.30 -12.41
CA TRP A 269 15.95 0.55 -11.30
C TRP A 269 16.55 1.96 -11.36
N TYR A 270 17.84 2.08 -11.71
CA TYR A 270 18.56 3.36 -11.75
C TYR A 270 18.17 4.26 -12.94
N GLU A 271 17.86 3.67 -14.09
CA GLU A 271 17.60 4.42 -15.33
C GLU A 271 16.11 4.59 -15.63
N CYS A 272 15.31 3.58 -15.30
CA CYS A 272 13.87 3.54 -15.57
C CYS A 272 13.08 3.13 -14.31
N PRO A 273 13.13 3.93 -13.23
CA PRO A 273 12.38 3.62 -12.03
C PRO A 273 10.88 3.67 -12.30
N ASP A 274 10.13 2.80 -11.63
CA ASP A 274 8.67 2.81 -11.66
C ASP A 274 8.19 4.14 -11.04
N PRO A 275 7.43 4.97 -11.77
CA PRO A 275 6.90 6.23 -11.24
C PRO A 275 6.07 6.05 -9.95
N LEU A 276 5.47 4.87 -9.77
CA LEU A 276 4.68 4.50 -8.59
C LEU A 276 5.55 4.16 -7.37
N GLU A 277 6.87 4.01 -7.55
CA GLU A 277 7.83 3.62 -6.52
C GLU A 277 8.88 4.71 -6.30
N SER A 278 8.52 5.99 -6.49
CA SER A 278 9.47 7.12 -6.43
C SER A 278 9.90 7.54 -5.01
N GLU A 279 9.23 7.04 -3.97
CA GLU A 279 9.48 7.42 -2.59
C GLU A 279 10.86 6.92 -2.10
N GLY A 280 11.70 7.83 -1.60
CA GLY A 280 13.06 7.50 -1.14
C GLY A 280 14.10 7.29 -2.23
N TYR A 281 13.69 7.16 -3.51
CA TYR A 281 14.54 6.91 -4.66
C TYR A 281 15.73 7.88 -4.75
N ALA A 282 15.48 9.19 -4.75
CA ALA A 282 16.53 10.19 -4.94
C ALA A 282 17.62 10.13 -3.86
N ASN A 283 17.26 9.86 -2.61
CA ASN A 283 18.21 9.73 -1.52
C ASN A 283 19.03 8.44 -1.62
N VAL A 284 18.39 7.34 -2.01
CA VAL A 284 19.06 6.05 -2.21
C VAL A 284 20.05 6.17 -3.37
N VAL A 285 19.66 6.72 -4.51
CA VAL A 285 20.55 7.01 -5.66
C VAL A 285 21.77 7.85 -5.25
N ASN A 286 21.54 8.92 -4.49
CA ASN A 286 22.64 9.76 -4.00
C ASN A 286 23.60 8.97 -3.09
N SER A 287 23.07 8.05 -2.27
CA SER A 287 23.88 7.23 -1.37
C SER A 287 24.60 6.06 -2.06
N THR A 288 24.12 5.61 -3.23
CA THR A 288 24.68 4.48 -4.00
C THR A 288 25.41 4.92 -5.27
N THR A 289 25.69 6.21 -5.44
CA THR A 289 26.38 6.74 -6.63
C THR A 289 27.73 6.05 -6.91
N ASN A 290 28.51 5.74 -5.86
CA ASN A 290 29.79 5.05 -6.03
C ASN A 290 29.63 3.62 -6.55
N PHE A 291 28.59 2.90 -6.09
CA PHE A 291 28.27 1.55 -6.56
C PHE A 291 27.94 1.55 -8.06
N PHE A 292 27.08 2.48 -8.52
CA PHE A 292 26.76 2.58 -9.94
C PHE A 292 27.91 3.08 -10.81
N ASN A 293 28.76 3.97 -10.31
CA ASN A 293 29.98 4.37 -11.03
C ASN A 293 30.93 3.19 -11.21
N TRP A 294 31.02 2.31 -10.20
CA TRP A 294 31.82 1.10 -10.28
C TRP A 294 31.23 0.09 -11.26
N LEU A 295 29.92 -0.21 -11.19
CA LEU A 295 29.24 -1.11 -12.13
C LEU A 295 29.49 -0.70 -13.60
N LYS A 296 29.29 0.58 -13.92
CA LYS A 296 29.52 1.11 -15.27
C LYS A 296 30.96 0.94 -15.76
N GLN A 297 31.95 1.10 -14.87
CA GLN A 297 33.35 0.94 -15.23
C GLN A 297 33.72 -0.53 -15.49
N THR A 298 33.08 -1.46 -14.80
CA THR A 298 33.28 -2.90 -15.01
C THR A 298 32.65 -3.33 -16.33
N ASP A 299 31.42 -2.89 -16.63
CA ASP A 299 30.70 -3.18 -17.88
C ASP A 299 31.45 -2.64 -19.13
N GLU A 300 31.99 -1.42 -19.02
CA GLU A 300 32.86 -0.84 -20.07
C GLU A 300 34.15 -1.66 -20.27
N GLN A 301 34.71 -2.30 -19.25
CA GLN A 301 35.94 -3.10 -19.38
C GLN A 301 35.68 -4.49 -19.96
N GLU A 302 34.52 -5.09 -19.72
CA GLU A 302 34.15 -6.39 -20.29
C GLU A 302 33.75 -6.31 -21.76
N THR A 303 33.33 -5.14 -22.23
CA THR A 303 32.92 -4.90 -23.62
C THR A 303 34.08 -4.56 -24.58
N PHE A 304 35.30 -4.33 -24.08
CA PHE A 304 36.51 -4.17 -24.90
C PHE A 304 37.47 -5.36 -24.74
N PRO A 305 37.52 -6.30 -25.73
CA PRO A 305 38.50 -7.39 -25.74
C PRO A 305 39.94 -6.95 -26.07
#